data_AF-A0A960HZ00-F1
#
_entry.id   AF-A0A960HZ00-F1
#
_cell.length_a   1.000
_cell.length_b   1.000
_cell.length_c   1.000
_cell.angle_alpha   90.00
_cell.angle_beta   90.00
_cell.angle_gamma   90.00
#
_symmetry.space_group_name_H-M   'P 1'
#
loop_
_entity.id
_entity.type
_entity.pdbx_description
1 polymer ?
#
loop_
_entity_poly.entity_id
_entity_poly.type
_entity_poly.pdbx_seq_one_letter_code
_entity_poly.pdbx_strand_id
1 'polypeptide(L)'
;MDRAPAWLLGLAALVVVCLVGGAVYLVTSDHGPDYPKEWDARVAPLVSFVELHRGLTYDHPVKVNFLTPAEYTKATRSGDDGGPSKEEKEEMEESISVMRALGLVEGTFDFEKASQQLADSGTLAYYDPTVKQVYVRGTKLTPSLRVTLVHELTHVAQDQAFDLERVGDSDGPEGTALRAIAEGDATRIEDLYVEKGLSDSERKEHEKQSSADTKSADKDLADVPPVLTVLFAAPYYFGPAVVALADAQDGNTAVDKLFEAPPSEFSLFDPLTFPPQDNPASDQEKIDIDLPKGAEKIDSSSFGPVAWYLLLASRVGEDQAFTAVQGISSDGFLSYRKDGKVCVSGAAGGKPSEVKELRSALESWAAKGPSGAAKVSGSAARVDVVSCDPGKDAAAGGKVSQDMLLLPARRTYTFVTIFKAGIEQGLTDKQATCSGKGVLDLFTLDQIADPEFMPSAEQQRAITQVAASCR
;
A
#
# COMPACT_ATOMS: atom_id res chain seq x y z
N MET A 1 -7.98 -15.32 13.70
CA MET A 1 -8.41 -14.34 12.68
C MET A 1 -7.60 -13.12 13.04
N ASP A 2 -6.52 -12.95 12.31
CA ASP A 2 -5.37 -12.21 12.78
C ASP A 2 -5.35 -10.90 12.02
N ARG A 3 -5.91 -9.87 12.64
CA ARG A 3 -6.06 -8.52 12.11
C ARG A 3 -4.73 -7.86 11.86
N ALA A 4 -4.50 -7.05 10.82
CA ALA A 4 -3.34 -6.15 10.75
C ALA A 4 -3.39 -5.14 11.92
N PRO A 5 -2.28 -4.47 12.31
CA PRO A 5 -2.31 -3.52 13.42
C PRO A 5 -3.42 -2.48 13.26
N ALA A 6 -4.29 -2.33 14.26
CA ALA A 6 -5.50 -1.50 14.22
C ALA A 6 -5.24 -0.03 13.86
N TRP A 7 -4.02 0.47 14.00
CA TRP A 7 -3.61 1.82 13.59
C TRP A 7 -3.24 1.90 12.09
N LEU A 8 -2.74 0.81 11.50
CA LEU A 8 -2.56 0.65 10.05
C LEU A 8 -3.91 0.43 9.38
N LEU A 9 -4.75 -0.41 10.00
CA LEU A 9 -6.13 -0.61 9.57
C LEU A 9 -6.96 0.64 9.80
N GLY A 10 -6.84 1.38 10.89
CA GLY A 10 -7.61 2.60 11.16
C GLY A 10 -7.38 3.66 10.09
N LEU A 11 -6.20 3.71 9.47
CA LEU A 11 -5.88 4.58 8.33
C LEU A 11 -6.49 4.08 7.01
N ALA A 12 -6.28 2.80 6.70
CA ALA A 12 -6.81 2.19 5.48
C ALA A 12 -8.33 2.10 5.53
N ALA A 13 -8.88 1.66 6.66
CA ALA A 13 -10.29 1.55 6.96
C ALA A 13 -10.95 2.89 7.18
N LEU A 14 -10.38 3.96 7.78
CA LEU A 14 -11.06 5.28 7.74
C LEU A 14 -11.00 5.92 6.37
N VAL A 15 -9.94 5.76 5.58
CA VAL A 15 -9.96 6.27 4.20
C VAL A 15 -10.93 5.44 3.35
N VAL A 16 -10.91 4.11 3.45
CA VAL A 16 -11.87 3.23 2.78
C VAL A 16 -13.29 3.43 3.32
N VAL A 17 -13.54 3.61 4.61
CA VAL A 17 -14.84 3.94 5.24
C VAL A 17 -15.25 5.38 4.99
N CYS A 18 -14.35 6.34 4.76
CA CYS A 18 -14.73 7.65 4.25
C CYS A 18 -15.18 7.54 2.78
N LEU A 19 -14.53 6.68 1.98
CA LEU A 19 -14.95 6.36 0.62
C LEU A 19 -16.21 5.46 0.60
N VAL A 20 -16.43 4.61 1.60
CA VAL A 20 -17.51 3.59 1.67
C VAL A 20 -18.74 4.05 2.50
N GLY A 21 -18.51 4.69 3.63
CA GLY A 21 -19.52 5.22 4.55
C GLY A 21 -20.17 6.52 4.05
N GLY A 22 -19.47 7.24 3.16
CA GLY A 22 -19.93 8.42 2.44
C GLY A 22 -21.31 8.34 1.78
N ALA A 23 -21.71 7.12 1.45
CA ALA A 23 -22.91 6.80 0.69
C ALA A 23 -24.13 6.43 1.54
N VAL A 24 -23.98 6.22 2.85
CA VAL A 24 -25.10 5.76 3.72
C VAL A 24 -26.27 6.74 3.70
N TYR A 25 -26.01 8.04 3.48
CA TYR A 25 -27.06 9.06 3.41
C TYR A 25 -27.90 9.03 2.10
N LEU A 26 -27.43 8.39 1.02
CA LEU A 26 -28.17 8.39 -0.25
C LEU A 26 -29.00 7.14 -0.51
N VAL A 27 -28.80 6.04 0.22
CA VAL A 27 -29.58 4.80 0.04
C VAL A 27 -29.78 4.08 1.38
N THR A 28 -30.78 4.51 2.15
CA THR A 28 -31.46 3.61 3.08
C THR A 28 -32.58 2.93 2.32
N SER A 29 -32.30 1.76 1.76
CA SER A 29 -33.32 0.86 1.23
C SER A 29 -33.05 -0.53 1.78
N ASP A 30 -34.05 -1.15 2.41
CA ASP A 30 -34.03 -2.53 2.96
C ASP A 30 -33.92 -3.61 1.86
N HIS A 31 -33.41 -3.25 0.69
CA HIS A 31 -33.21 -4.09 -0.47
C HIS A 31 -31.76 -3.90 -0.91
N GLY A 32 -31.05 -4.99 -1.23
CA GLY A 32 -29.66 -4.94 -1.69
C GLY A 32 -29.45 -3.96 -2.86
N PRO A 33 -28.17 -3.69 -3.23
CA PRO A 33 -27.84 -2.64 -4.20
C PRO A 33 -28.68 -2.74 -5.49
N ASP A 34 -29.32 -1.63 -5.87
CA ASP A 34 -30.15 -1.51 -7.07
C ASP A 34 -29.26 -1.25 -8.30
N TYR A 35 -29.09 -2.28 -9.12
CA TYR A 35 -28.27 -2.25 -10.33
C TYR A 35 -29.05 -1.70 -11.53
N PRO A 36 -28.49 -0.72 -12.28
CA PRO A 36 -29.12 -0.23 -13.48
C PRO A 36 -29.16 -1.30 -14.57
N LYS A 37 -30.16 -1.22 -15.46
CA LYS A 37 -30.31 -2.16 -16.59
C LYS A 37 -29.21 -2.02 -17.65
N GLU A 38 -28.67 -0.82 -17.77
CA GLU A 38 -27.68 -0.45 -18.79
C GLU A 38 -26.64 0.46 -18.15
N TRP A 39 -25.40 0.40 -18.66
CA TRP A 39 -24.36 1.36 -18.29
C TRP A 39 -24.73 2.78 -18.72
N ASP A 40 -24.28 3.77 -17.96
CA ASP A 40 -24.31 5.16 -18.44
C ASP A 40 -23.55 5.24 -19.77
N ALA A 41 -24.19 5.80 -20.80
CA ALA A 41 -23.63 5.88 -22.15
C ALA A 41 -22.26 6.61 -22.19
N ARG A 42 -21.97 7.46 -21.21
CA ARG A 42 -20.68 8.15 -21.05
C ARG A 42 -19.54 7.20 -20.69
N VAL A 43 -19.81 6.13 -19.94
CA VAL A 43 -18.79 5.18 -19.46
C VAL A 43 -18.77 3.88 -20.24
N ALA A 44 -19.81 3.57 -21.02
CA ALA A 44 -19.87 2.33 -21.81
C ALA A 44 -18.60 2.05 -22.67
N PRO A 45 -17.96 3.04 -23.33
CA PRO A 45 -16.69 2.78 -24.03
C PRO A 45 -15.54 2.38 -23.12
N LEU A 46 -15.51 2.87 -21.88
CA LEU A 46 -14.49 2.54 -20.87
C LEU A 46 -14.71 1.14 -20.32
N VAL A 47 -15.97 0.77 -20.07
CA VAL A 47 -16.37 -0.60 -19.69
C VAL A 47 -15.87 -1.60 -20.73
N SER A 48 -16.14 -1.37 -22.02
CA SER A 48 -15.64 -2.25 -23.09
C SER A 48 -14.12 -2.31 -23.17
N PHE A 49 -13.43 -1.21 -22.85
CA PHE A 49 -11.97 -1.21 -22.78
C PHE A 49 -11.47 -2.11 -21.64
N VAL A 50 -12.06 -1.99 -20.45
CA VAL A 50 -11.71 -2.83 -19.29
C VAL A 50 -11.96 -4.29 -19.62
N GLU A 51 -13.13 -4.67 -20.16
CA GLU A 51 -13.42 -6.07 -20.50
C GLU A 51 -12.40 -6.66 -21.47
N LEU A 52 -12.04 -5.88 -22.52
CA LEU A 52 -11.09 -6.32 -23.53
C LEU A 52 -9.68 -6.54 -22.96
N HIS A 53 -9.20 -5.62 -22.14
CA HIS A 53 -7.81 -5.64 -21.68
C HIS A 53 -7.60 -6.46 -20.40
N ARG A 54 -8.57 -6.44 -19.49
CA ARG A 54 -8.52 -7.20 -18.25
C ARG A 54 -9.00 -8.64 -18.40
N GLY A 55 -9.79 -8.92 -19.44
CA GLY A 55 -10.32 -10.26 -19.70
C GLY A 55 -11.41 -10.70 -18.72
N LEU A 56 -11.94 -9.78 -17.91
CA LEU A 56 -13.10 -10.00 -17.03
C LEU A 56 -14.34 -9.40 -17.69
N THR A 57 -15.51 -10.00 -17.46
CA THR A 57 -16.80 -9.46 -17.90
C THR A 57 -17.56 -8.93 -16.69
N TYR A 58 -18.38 -7.89 -16.89
CA TYR A 58 -19.28 -7.43 -15.86
C TYR A 58 -20.56 -8.27 -15.84
N ASP A 59 -20.91 -8.81 -14.67
CA ASP A 59 -22.18 -9.50 -14.42
C ASP A 59 -23.36 -8.53 -14.45
N HIS A 60 -23.16 -7.30 -13.98
CA HIS A 60 -24.16 -6.24 -14.03
C HIS A 60 -23.53 -4.84 -14.09
N PRO A 61 -24.23 -3.84 -14.67
CA PRO A 61 -23.87 -2.44 -14.55
C PRO A 61 -23.91 -1.94 -13.09
N VAL A 62 -23.14 -0.90 -12.80
CA VAL A 62 -23.24 -0.12 -11.54
C VAL A 62 -23.56 1.34 -11.82
N LYS A 63 -24.11 2.04 -10.82
CA LYS A 63 -24.37 3.48 -10.93
C LYS A 63 -23.05 4.25 -10.88
N VAL A 64 -22.88 5.21 -11.81
CA VAL A 64 -21.76 6.15 -11.83
C VAL A 64 -22.27 7.56 -11.55
N ASN A 65 -21.98 8.06 -10.35
CA ASN A 65 -22.46 9.33 -9.83
C ASN A 65 -21.48 10.45 -10.17
N PHE A 66 -21.84 11.30 -11.15
CA PHE A 66 -21.05 12.48 -11.51
C PHE A 66 -21.45 13.66 -10.64
N LEU A 67 -20.56 14.03 -9.71
CA LEU A 67 -20.83 15.00 -8.66
C LEU A 67 -20.15 16.34 -8.95
N THR A 68 -20.72 17.44 -8.47
CA THR A 68 -19.96 18.68 -8.32
C THR A 68 -18.84 18.50 -7.28
N PRO A 69 -17.78 19.33 -7.26
CA PRO A 69 -16.73 19.22 -6.24
C PRO A 69 -17.28 19.26 -4.81
N ALA A 70 -18.28 20.10 -4.53
CA ALA A 70 -18.89 20.18 -3.20
C ALA A 70 -19.70 18.92 -2.84
N GLU A 71 -20.42 18.34 -3.80
CA GLU A 71 -21.14 17.07 -3.59
C GLU A 71 -20.18 15.90 -3.43
N TYR A 72 -19.06 15.89 -4.17
CA TYR A 72 -18.03 14.87 -4.02
C TYR A 72 -17.36 14.96 -2.65
N THR A 73 -16.97 16.16 -2.22
CA THR A 73 -16.44 16.37 -0.86
C THR A 73 -17.43 16.00 0.22
N LYS A 74 -18.73 16.21 -0.02
CA LYS A 74 -19.75 15.71 0.88
C LYS A 74 -19.77 14.18 0.86
N ALA A 75 -19.79 13.55 -0.31
CA ALA A 75 -19.79 12.10 -0.45
C ALA A 75 -18.57 11.46 0.23
N THR A 76 -17.35 11.97 0.05
CA THR A 76 -16.13 11.42 0.68
C THR A 76 -16.02 11.69 2.19
N ARG A 77 -16.79 12.64 2.74
CA ARG A 77 -16.71 13.03 4.15
C ARG A 77 -17.95 12.70 4.97
N SER A 78 -19.02 12.21 4.34
CA SER A 78 -20.27 11.87 5.02
C SER A 78 -20.15 10.50 5.69
N GLY A 79 -19.33 10.39 6.74
CA GLY A 79 -19.59 9.42 7.80
C GLY A 79 -20.88 9.80 8.55
N ASP A 80 -21.38 8.92 9.42
CA ASP A 80 -22.62 9.11 10.20
C ASP A 80 -22.80 10.56 10.71
N ASP A 81 -23.99 11.15 10.52
CA ASP A 81 -24.30 12.56 10.87
C ASP A 81 -24.09 12.85 12.38
N GLY A 82 -23.88 11.81 13.20
CA GLY A 82 -23.52 11.89 14.61
C GLY A 82 -22.04 12.18 14.92
N GLY A 83 -21.15 12.12 13.91
CA GLY A 83 -19.70 12.11 14.10
C GLY A 83 -19.22 10.85 14.84
N PRO A 84 -17.90 10.69 15.07
CA PRO A 84 -17.41 9.50 15.73
C PRO A 84 -17.89 9.42 17.18
N SER A 85 -18.29 8.20 17.55
CA SER A 85 -18.59 7.75 18.91
C SER A 85 -17.42 8.02 19.85
N LYS A 86 -17.67 7.85 21.16
CA LYS A 86 -16.63 8.06 22.17
C LYS A 86 -15.51 7.02 22.00
N GLU A 87 -15.91 5.79 21.70
CA GLU A 87 -15.04 4.65 21.46
C GLU A 87 -14.15 4.89 20.24
N GLU A 88 -14.71 5.32 19.10
CA GLU A 88 -13.92 5.64 17.89
C GLU A 88 -12.92 6.78 18.12
N LYS A 89 -13.29 7.80 18.90
CA LYS A 89 -12.36 8.88 19.27
C LYS A 89 -11.21 8.37 20.12
N GLU A 90 -11.48 7.46 21.06
CA GLU A 90 -10.44 6.82 21.88
C GLU A 90 -9.50 5.97 21.00
N GLU A 91 -10.02 5.21 20.04
CA GLU A 91 -9.23 4.43 19.07
C GLU A 91 -8.34 5.31 18.17
N MET A 92 -8.85 6.47 17.73
CA MET A 92 -8.07 7.45 16.98
C MET A 92 -6.93 8.04 17.84
N GLU A 93 -7.19 8.41 19.09
CA GLU A 93 -6.17 8.92 20.00
C GLU A 93 -5.11 7.86 20.33
N GLU A 94 -5.51 6.60 20.48
CA GLU A 94 -4.61 5.45 20.64
C GLU A 94 -3.75 5.25 19.40
N SER A 95 -4.33 5.34 18.20
CA SER A 95 -3.61 5.23 16.92
C SER A 95 -2.52 6.30 16.79
N ILE A 96 -2.83 7.55 17.13
CA ILE A 96 -1.82 8.62 17.18
C ILE A 96 -0.72 8.28 18.18
N SER A 97 -1.08 7.74 19.35
CA SER A 97 -0.13 7.39 20.41
C SER A 97 0.78 6.23 19.98
N VAL A 98 0.26 5.25 19.26
CA VAL A 98 1.04 4.18 18.62
C VAL A 98 1.99 4.76 17.57
N MET A 99 1.53 5.65 16.69
CA MET A 99 2.40 6.29 15.70
C MET A 99 3.54 7.10 16.36
N ARG A 100 3.26 7.80 17.49
CA ARG A 100 4.31 8.49 18.27
C ARG A 100 5.28 7.50 18.91
N ALA A 101 4.78 6.40 19.47
CA ALA A 101 5.63 5.34 20.02
C ALA A 101 6.58 4.76 18.96
N LEU A 102 6.11 4.65 17.72
CA LEU A 102 6.89 4.19 16.56
C LEU A 102 7.76 5.30 15.92
N GLY A 103 7.71 6.53 16.42
CA GLY A 103 8.48 7.64 15.86
C GLY A 103 8.02 8.13 14.48
N LEU A 104 6.80 7.77 14.07
CA LEU A 104 6.24 8.09 12.76
C LEU A 104 5.58 9.47 12.72
N VAL A 105 5.14 9.96 13.89
CA VAL A 105 4.55 11.30 14.06
C VAL A 105 5.09 11.96 15.33
N GLU A 106 4.96 13.28 15.39
CA GLU A 106 5.16 14.09 16.59
C GLU A 106 3.93 14.98 16.82
N GLY A 107 3.77 15.51 18.04
CA GLY A 107 2.66 16.41 18.35
C GLY A 107 1.30 15.73 18.41
N THR A 108 0.28 16.53 18.07
CA THR A 108 -1.13 16.14 18.00
C THR A 108 -1.68 16.60 16.66
N PHE A 109 -2.59 15.82 16.09
CA PHE A 109 -3.37 16.21 14.93
C PHE A 109 -4.78 15.66 15.07
N ASP A 110 -5.71 16.23 14.30
CA ASP A 110 -7.07 15.73 14.19
C ASP A 110 -7.08 14.57 13.18
N PHE A 111 -7.15 13.34 13.69
CA PHE A 111 -7.04 12.13 12.87
C PHE A 111 -8.21 12.00 11.88
N GLU A 112 -9.42 12.28 12.35
CA GLU A 112 -10.63 12.24 11.53
C GLU A 112 -10.53 13.25 10.39
N LYS A 113 -10.21 14.50 10.70
CA LYS A 113 -10.05 15.55 9.70
C LYS A 113 -8.93 15.21 8.71
N ALA A 114 -7.79 14.72 9.18
CA ALA A 114 -6.67 14.36 8.31
C ALA A 114 -7.03 13.21 7.36
N SER A 115 -7.76 12.20 7.86
CA SER A 115 -8.23 11.06 7.04
C SER A 115 -9.28 11.49 6.02
N GLN A 116 -10.25 12.32 6.41
CA GLN A 116 -11.25 12.90 5.50
C GLN A 116 -10.61 13.76 4.41
N GLN A 117 -9.60 14.55 4.78
CA GLN A 117 -8.86 15.40 3.85
C GLN A 117 -8.04 14.57 2.85
N LEU A 118 -7.46 13.45 3.31
CA LEU A 118 -6.76 12.49 2.48
C LEU A 118 -7.71 11.77 1.50
N ALA A 119 -8.83 11.25 1.99
CA ALA A 119 -9.85 10.59 1.17
C ALA A 119 -10.44 11.55 0.11
N ASP A 120 -10.68 12.80 0.49
CA ASP A 120 -11.27 13.80 -0.40
C ASP A 120 -10.26 14.33 -1.43
N SER A 121 -9.04 14.68 -1.01
CA SER A 121 -8.07 15.35 -1.91
C SER A 121 -7.18 14.37 -2.66
N GLY A 122 -7.13 13.10 -2.22
CA GLY A 122 -6.28 12.07 -2.81
C GLY A 122 -6.85 11.42 -4.07
N THR A 123 -8.14 11.60 -4.38
CA THR A 123 -8.79 10.90 -5.50
C THR A 123 -9.73 11.81 -6.31
N LEU A 124 -9.91 11.48 -7.59
CA LEU A 124 -10.86 12.15 -8.51
C LEU A 124 -12.12 11.32 -8.75
N ALA A 125 -12.08 10.03 -8.43
CA ALA A 125 -13.21 9.13 -8.39
C ALA A 125 -12.92 8.04 -7.36
N TYR A 126 -13.93 7.27 -6.97
CA TYR A 126 -13.75 6.05 -6.20
C TYR A 126 -14.92 5.10 -6.44
N TYR A 127 -14.63 3.81 -6.42
CA TYR A 127 -15.61 2.73 -6.30
C TYR A 127 -15.83 2.39 -4.83
N ASP A 128 -17.10 2.30 -4.43
CA ASP A 128 -17.51 1.83 -3.12
C ASP A 128 -18.01 0.38 -3.23
N PRO A 129 -17.23 -0.60 -2.73
CA PRO A 129 -17.60 -2.01 -2.78
C PRO A 129 -18.77 -2.37 -1.86
N THR A 130 -19.20 -1.54 -0.90
CA THR A 130 -20.34 -1.88 -0.03
C THR A 130 -21.66 -1.53 -0.71
N VAL A 131 -21.75 -0.35 -1.32
CA VAL A 131 -22.98 0.07 -2.03
C VAL A 131 -22.95 -0.25 -3.53
N LYS A 132 -21.81 -0.76 -4.02
CA LYS A 132 -21.57 -1.16 -5.42
C LYS A 132 -21.81 -0.01 -6.40
N GLN A 133 -21.23 1.16 -6.14
CA GLN A 133 -21.36 2.36 -6.98
C GLN A 133 -20.04 3.10 -7.15
N VAL A 134 -19.91 3.84 -8.26
CA VAL A 134 -18.77 4.71 -8.53
C VAL A 134 -19.19 6.16 -8.30
N TYR A 135 -18.32 6.95 -7.66
CA TYR A 135 -18.50 8.37 -7.41
C TYR A 135 -17.39 9.16 -8.08
N VAL A 136 -17.74 10.25 -8.76
CA VAL A 136 -16.85 10.97 -9.66
C VAL A 136 -16.85 12.46 -9.34
N ARG A 137 -15.66 13.04 -9.16
CA ARG A 137 -15.47 14.48 -8.99
C ARG A 137 -15.49 15.18 -10.35
N GLY A 138 -16.64 15.74 -10.68
CA GLY A 138 -16.87 16.53 -11.89
C GLY A 138 -17.88 15.90 -12.84
N THR A 139 -18.43 16.72 -13.74
CA THR A 139 -19.49 16.31 -14.69
C THR A 139 -19.03 16.19 -16.13
N LYS A 140 -17.80 16.62 -16.43
CA LYS A 140 -17.19 16.57 -17.77
C LYS A 140 -16.13 15.48 -17.82
N LEU A 141 -16.26 14.55 -18.77
CA LEU A 141 -15.26 13.53 -19.06
C LEU A 141 -14.02 14.15 -19.74
N THR A 142 -13.07 14.61 -18.93
CA THR A 142 -11.72 14.97 -19.40
C THR A 142 -10.92 13.70 -19.72
N PRO A 143 -9.78 13.79 -20.44
CA PRO A 143 -8.85 12.68 -20.55
C PRO A 143 -8.44 12.11 -19.19
N SER A 144 -8.05 12.97 -18.23
CA SER A 144 -7.67 12.52 -16.88
C SER A 144 -8.81 11.80 -16.16
N LEU A 145 -10.04 12.32 -16.25
CA LEU A 145 -11.17 11.67 -15.59
C LEU A 145 -11.53 10.32 -16.24
N ARG A 146 -11.34 10.15 -17.55
CA ARG A 146 -11.53 8.83 -18.19
C ARG A 146 -10.49 7.82 -17.74
N VAL A 147 -9.25 8.26 -17.54
CA VAL A 147 -8.16 7.42 -17.00
C VAL A 147 -8.54 6.94 -15.59
N THR A 148 -8.91 7.85 -14.69
CA THR A 148 -9.38 7.48 -13.34
C THR A 148 -10.64 6.59 -13.39
N LEU A 149 -11.59 6.85 -14.28
CA LEU A 149 -12.77 6.00 -14.41
C LEU A 149 -12.45 4.59 -14.89
N VAL A 150 -11.42 4.41 -15.72
CA VAL A 150 -10.96 3.06 -16.09
C VAL A 150 -10.45 2.32 -14.86
N HIS A 151 -9.67 2.98 -13.99
CA HIS A 151 -9.24 2.41 -12.71
C HIS A 151 -10.43 1.95 -11.86
N GLU A 152 -11.41 2.84 -11.63
CA GLU A 152 -12.59 2.49 -10.83
C GLU A 152 -13.47 1.40 -11.46
N LEU A 153 -13.62 1.41 -12.78
CA LEU A 153 -14.35 0.37 -13.49
C LEU A 153 -13.60 -0.97 -13.44
N THR A 154 -12.27 -0.96 -13.37
CA THR A 154 -11.49 -2.18 -13.09
C THR A 154 -11.78 -2.70 -11.68
N HIS A 155 -11.90 -1.84 -10.67
CA HIS A 155 -12.36 -2.28 -9.34
C HIS A 155 -13.75 -2.91 -9.36
N VAL A 156 -14.70 -2.35 -10.12
CA VAL A 156 -16.02 -2.97 -10.29
C VAL A 156 -15.91 -4.38 -10.89
N ALA A 157 -15.05 -4.57 -11.90
CA ALA A 157 -14.85 -5.89 -12.52
C ALA A 157 -14.18 -6.88 -11.56
N GLN A 158 -13.16 -6.41 -10.81
CA GLN A 158 -12.47 -7.20 -9.79
C GLN A 158 -13.43 -7.62 -8.67
N ASP A 159 -14.30 -6.72 -8.22
CA ASP A 159 -15.26 -6.98 -7.15
C ASP A 159 -16.30 -8.02 -7.56
N GLN A 160 -16.84 -7.92 -8.78
CA GLN A 160 -17.78 -8.93 -9.29
C GLN A 160 -17.11 -10.31 -9.50
N ALA A 161 -15.83 -10.35 -9.85
CA ALA A 161 -15.11 -11.59 -10.11
C ALA A 161 -14.51 -12.25 -8.84
N PHE A 162 -14.04 -11.45 -7.88
CA PHE A 162 -13.19 -11.92 -6.77
C PHE A 162 -13.66 -11.48 -5.38
N ASP A 163 -14.76 -10.75 -5.30
CA ASP A 163 -15.35 -10.22 -4.06
C ASP A 163 -14.37 -9.31 -3.30
N LEU A 164 -14.33 -8.02 -3.66
CA LEU A 164 -13.43 -7.06 -3.02
C LEU A 164 -13.92 -6.62 -1.63
N GLU A 165 -15.12 -7.02 -1.19
CA GLU A 165 -15.53 -6.84 0.22
C GLU A 165 -14.55 -7.54 1.17
N ARG A 166 -13.87 -8.61 0.70
CA ARG A 166 -12.76 -9.27 1.40
C ARG A 166 -11.63 -8.34 1.79
N VAL A 167 -11.46 -7.18 1.15
CA VAL A 167 -10.48 -6.17 1.58
C VAL A 167 -10.86 -5.58 2.93
N GLY A 168 -12.15 -5.37 3.18
CA GLY A 168 -12.70 -4.86 4.45
C GLY A 168 -13.01 -5.97 5.47
N ASP A 169 -13.40 -7.15 5.01
CA ASP A 169 -13.79 -8.29 5.86
C ASP A 169 -12.59 -9.14 6.33
N SER A 170 -11.51 -9.16 5.54
CA SER A 170 -10.27 -9.79 5.97
C SER A 170 -9.54 -8.85 6.91
N ASP A 171 -9.90 -8.90 8.19
CA ASP A 171 -9.03 -8.36 9.21
C ASP A 171 -7.69 -9.12 9.14
N GLY A 172 -6.64 -8.56 8.52
CA GLY A 172 -5.33 -9.19 8.47
C GLY A 172 -4.39 -8.75 7.36
N PRO A 173 -3.16 -9.30 7.33
CA PRO A 173 -2.21 -9.13 6.23
C PRO A 173 -2.78 -9.52 4.86
N GLU A 174 -3.74 -10.44 4.82
CA GLU A 174 -4.47 -10.83 3.60
C GLU A 174 -5.27 -9.66 2.99
N GLY A 175 -5.95 -8.86 3.80
CA GLY A 175 -6.72 -7.70 3.33
C GLY A 175 -5.81 -6.59 2.79
N THR A 176 -4.72 -6.28 3.50
CA THR A 176 -3.68 -5.34 3.04
C THR A 176 -3.08 -5.80 1.71
N ALA A 177 -2.78 -7.09 1.60
CA ALA A 177 -2.19 -7.64 0.40
C ALA A 177 -3.17 -7.65 -0.78
N LEU A 178 -4.41 -8.09 -0.55
CA LEU A 178 -5.45 -8.08 -1.57
C LEU A 178 -5.71 -6.65 -2.09
N ARG A 179 -5.70 -5.65 -1.20
CA ARG A 179 -5.77 -4.24 -1.61
C ARG A 179 -4.63 -3.89 -2.56
N ALA A 180 -3.38 -4.19 -2.20
CA ALA A 180 -2.25 -3.89 -3.08
C ALA A 180 -2.36 -4.59 -4.44
N ILE A 181 -2.85 -5.84 -4.49
CA ILE A 181 -3.12 -6.53 -5.76
C ILE A 181 -4.21 -5.84 -6.56
N ALA A 182 -5.34 -5.47 -5.93
CA ALA A 182 -6.44 -4.78 -6.58
C ALA A 182 -6.00 -3.43 -7.18
N GLU A 183 -5.29 -2.61 -6.40
CA GLU A 183 -4.75 -1.32 -6.84
C GLU A 183 -3.69 -1.49 -7.94
N GLY A 184 -2.82 -2.49 -7.81
CA GLY A 184 -1.79 -2.78 -8.80
C GLY A 184 -2.35 -3.19 -10.16
N ASP A 185 -3.41 -4.00 -10.14
CA ASP A 185 -4.09 -4.43 -11.36
C ASP A 185 -4.98 -3.35 -11.96
N ALA A 186 -5.65 -2.53 -11.15
CA ALA A 186 -6.36 -1.35 -11.64
C ALA A 186 -5.39 -0.33 -12.27
N THR A 187 -4.24 -0.08 -11.64
CA THR A 187 -3.16 0.77 -12.19
C THR A 187 -2.64 0.21 -13.52
N ARG A 188 -2.47 -1.11 -13.64
CA ARG A 188 -2.07 -1.76 -14.91
C ARG A 188 -3.06 -1.48 -16.04
N ILE A 189 -4.36 -1.56 -15.77
CA ILE A 189 -5.41 -1.30 -16.79
C ILE A 189 -5.54 0.21 -17.07
N GLU A 190 -5.36 1.06 -16.07
CA GLU A 190 -5.27 2.51 -16.21
C GLU A 190 -4.12 2.90 -17.16
N ASP A 191 -2.90 2.41 -16.91
CA ASP A 191 -1.72 2.69 -17.73
C ASP A 191 -1.92 2.23 -19.18
N LEU A 192 -2.52 1.05 -19.37
CA LEU A 192 -2.89 0.56 -20.69
C LEU A 192 -3.89 1.48 -21.40
N TYR A 193 -4.81 2.12 -20.67
CA TYR A 193 -5.73 3.10 -21.25
C TYR A 193 -5.02 4.39 -21.65
N VAL A 194 -4.06 4.87 -20.85
CA VAL A 194 -3.21 6.01 -21.24
C VAL A 194 -2.43 5.68 -22.52
N GLU A 195 -1.87 4.49 -22.62
CA GLU A 195 -1.08 4.04 -23.77
C GLU A 195 -1.95 3.82 -25.03
N LYS A 196 -3.06 3.08 -24.90
CA LYS A 196 -3.81 2.53 -26.03
C LYS A 196 -5.18 3.19 -26.25
N GLY A 197 -5.78 3.73 -25.20
CA GLY A 197 -7.11 4.33 -25.22
C GLY A 197 -7.12 5.84 -25.51
N LEU A 198 -6.05 6.55 -25.16
CA LEU A 198 -5.90 7.99 -25.44
C LEU A 198 -5.15 8.25 -26.76
N SER A 199 -5.52 9.32 -27.46
CA SER A 199 -4.70 9.91 -28.53
C SER A 199 -3.48 10.65 -27.97
N ASP A 200 -2.49 10.95 -28.81
CA ASP A 200 -1.33 11.76 -28.42
C ASP A 200 -1.71 13.13 -27.84
N SER A 201 -2.78 13.74 -28.35
CA SER A 201 -3.27 15.03 -27.85
C SER A 201 -3.93 14.90 -26.48
N GLU A 202 -4.64 13.80 -26.24
CA GLU A 202 -5.30 13.52 -24.97
C GLU A 202 -4.29 13.12 -23.90
N ARG A 203 -3.24 12.37 -24.26
CA ARG A 203 -2.11 12.07 -23.36
C ARG A 203 -1.45 13.33 -22.83
N LYS A 204 -1.10 14.28 -23.71
CA LYS A 204 -0.52 15.57 -23.29
C LYS A 204 -1.44 16.38 -22.39
N GLU A 205 -2.74 16.34 -22.65
CA GLU A 205 -3.72 17.01 -21.79
C GLU A 205 -3.85 16.28 -20.44
N HIS A 206 -3.86 14.95 -20.42
CA HIS A 206 -3.84 14.16 -19.19
C HIS A 206 -2.58 14.43 -18.36
N GLU A 207 -1.38 14.40 -18.96
CA GLU A 207 -0.12 14.72 -18.28
C GLU A 207 -0.16 16.11 -17.62
N LYS A 208 -0.69 17.10 -18.34
CA LYS A 208 -0.83 18.46 -17.85
C LYS A 208 -1.86 18.57 -16.73
N GLN A 209 -2.99 17.87 -16.84
CA GLN A 209 -4.06 17.84 -15.84
C GLN A 209 -3.58 17.13 -14.58
N SER A 210 -3.05 15.91 -14.70
CA SER A 210 -2.45 15.13 -13.61
C SER A 210 -1.38 15.94 -12.87
N SER A 211 -0.46 16.60 -13.59
CA SER A 211 0.54 17.49 -12.97
C SER A 211 -0.05 18.67 -12.19
N ALA A 212 -1.20 19.19 -12.61
CA ALA A 212 -1.90 20.27 -11.91
C ALA A 212 -2.68 19.75 -10.71
N ASP A 213 -3.31 18.59 -10.84
CA ASP A 213 -4.06 17.90 -9.80
C ASP A 213 -3.11 17.48 -8.66
N THR A 214 -1.95 16.89 -8.97
CA THR A 214 -0.90 16.58 -7.97
C THR A 214 -0.47 17.83 -7.20
N LYS A 215 -0.22 18.95 -7.88
CA LYS A 215 0.16 20.22 -7.20
C LYS A 215 -0.95 20.77 -6.32
N SER A 216 -2.21 20.57 -6.70
CA SER A 216 -3.34 20.94 -5.85
C SER A 216 -3.40 20.04 -4.64
N ALA A 217 -3.32 18.72 -4.83
CA ALA A 217 -3.32 17.72 -3.77
C ALA A 217 -2.17 17.94 -2.79
N ASP A 218 -0.94 18.20 -3.24
CA ASP A 218 0.21 18.51 -2.38
C ASP A 218 -0.06 19.70 -1.46
N LYS A 219 -0.68 20.74 -2.00
CA LYS A 219 -1.06 21.93 -1.23
C LYS A 219 -2.19 21.60 -0.26
N ASP A 220 -3.19 20.87 -0.72
CA ASP A 220 -4.37 20.52 0.06
C ASP A 220 -4.06 19.45 1.10
N LEU A 221 -2.97 18.68 0.99
CA LEU A 221 -2.53 17.65 1.94
C LEU A 221 -1.39 18.13 2.86
N ALA A 222 -0.97 19.39 2.77
CA ALA A 222 0.18 19.91 3.53
C ALA A 222 0.04 19.79 5.07
N ASP A 223 -1.20 19.78 5.58
CA ASP A 223 -1.52 19.64 7.00
C ASP A 223 -1.77 18.17 7.43
N VAL A 224 -1.80 17.24 6.47
CA VAL A 224 -1.96 15.80 6.75
C VAL A 224 -0.60 15.23 7.19
N PRO A 225 -0.52 14.52 8.33
CA PRO A 225 0.74 13.92 8.76
C PRO A 225 1.30 12.99 7.67
N PRO A 226 2.59 13.10 7.30
CA PRO A 226 3.16 12.36 6.17
C PRO A 226 2.98 10.84 6.26
N VAL A 227 3.00 10.26 7.46
CA VAL A 227 2.79 8.81 7.61
C VAL A 227 1.42 8.36 7.07
N LEU A 228 0.38 9.20 7.17
CA LEU A 228 -0.95 8.88 6.64
C LEU A 228 -0.90 8.78 5.10
N THR A 229 -0.21 9.73 4.44
CA THR A 229 -0.08 9.74 2.98
C THR A 229 0.81 8.59 2.49
N VAL A 230 1.89 8.29 3.21
CA VAL A 230 2.77 7.14 2.90
C VAL A 230 2.01 5.81 2.95
N LEU A 231 1.25 5.58 4.01
CA LEU A 231 0.51 4.33 4.17
C LEU A 231 -0.63 4.21 3.15
N PHE A 232 -1.27 5.32 2.80
CA PHE A 232 -2.24 5.35 1.71
C PHE A 232 -1.60 5.04 0.35
N ALA A 233 -0.39 5.54 0.10
CA ALA A 233 0.30 5.35 -1.17
C ALA A 233 0.94 3.95 -1.32
N ALA A 234 1.33 3.28 -0.23
CA ALA A 234 2.08 2.02 -0.27
C ALA A 234 1.49 0.93 -1.20
N PRO A 235 0.17 0.66 -1.23
CA PRO A 235 -0.44 -0.27 -2.19
C PRO A 235 -0.10 0.05 -3.66
N TYR A 236 -0.07 1.33 -4.03
CA TYR A 236 0.26 1.80 -5.39
C TYR A 236 1.76 1.70 -5.72
N TYR A 237 2.63 1.61 -4.71
CA TYR A 237 4.06 1.37 -4.93
C TYR A 237 4.39 -0.11 -5.10
N PHE A 238 3.79 -0.97 -4.28
CA PHE A 238 4.18 -2.39 -4.18
C PHE A 238 3.29 -3.32 -5.01
N GLY A 239 2.00 -3.00 -5.13
CA GLY A 239 1.02 -3.76 -5.89
C GLY A 239 1.38 -3.92 -7.37
N PRO A 240 1.58 -2.82 -8.14
CA PRO A 240 1.76 -2.93 -9.58
C PRO A 240 3.03 -3.70 -9.97
N ALA A 241 4.07 -3.70 -9.14
CA ALA A 241 5.28 -4.46 -9.41
C ALA A 241 5.04 -5.98 -9.33
N VAL A 242 4.30 -6.45 -8.33
CA VAL A 242 3.92 -7.87 -8.20
C VAL A 242 2.93 -8.28 -9.29
N VAL A 243 1.95 -7.43 -9.61
CA VAL A 243 1.00 -7.68 -10.70
C VAL A 243 1.73 -7.75 -12.05
N ALA A 244 2.71 -6.87 -12.30
CA ALA A 244 3.50 -6.88 -13.52
C ALA A 244 4.39 -8.12 -13.63
N LEU A 245 4.89 -8.66 -12.49
CA LEU A 245 5.59 -9.94 -12.47
C LEU A 245 4.67 -11.08 -12.90
N ALA A 246 3.46 -11.17 -12.31
CA ALA A 246 2.47 -12.19 -12.68
C ALA A 246 2.01 -12.06 -14.14
N ASP A 247 1.72 -10.84 -14.59
CA ASP A 247 1.34 -10.55 -15.98
C ASP A 247 2.42 -11.03 -16.97
N ALA A 248 3.70 -10.79 -16.65
CA ALA A 248 4.81 -11.26 -17.48
C ALA A 248 4.92 -12.79 -17.53
N GLN A 249 4.41 -13.53 -16.55
CA GLN A 249 4.47 -15.00 -16.51
C GLN A 249 3.36 -15.66 -17.32
N ASP A 250 2.10 -15.26 -17.10
CA ASP A 250 0.93 -15.92 -17.72
C ASP A 250 -0.25 -14.95 -17.95
N GLY A 251 0.03 -13.66 -18.09
CA GLY A 251 -0.97 -12.63 -18.32
C GLY A 251 -2.06 -12.59 -17.25
N ASN A 252 -3.30 -12.34 -17.66
CA ASN A 252 -4.45 -12.22 -16.76
C ASN A 252 -4.68 -13.48 -15.91
N THR A 253 -4.35 -14.68 -16.41
CA THR A 253 -4.50 -15.93 -15.64
C THR A 253 -3.63 -15.95 -14.38
N ALA A 254 -2.39 -15.45 -14.45
CA ALA A 254 -1.53 -15.35 -13.28
C ALA A 254 -1.95 -14.19 -12.36
N VAL A 255 -2.46 -13.10 -12.92
CA VAL A 255 -3.01 -11.99 -12.12
C VAL A 255 -4.24 -12.44 -11.33
N ASP A 256 -5.18 -13.18 -11.94
CA ASP A 256 -6.38 -13.70 -11.27
C ASP A 256 -6.03 -14.57 -10.05
N LYS A 257 -4.98 -15.40 -10.16
CA LYS A 257 -4.50 -16.23 -9.04
C LYS A 257 -4.05 -15.40 -7.83
N LEU A 258 -3.57 -14.17 -8.04
CA LEU A 258 -3.21 -13.28 -6.93
C LEU A 258 -4.44 -12.78 -6.16
N PHE A 259 -5.62 -12.73 -6.79
CA PHE A 259 -6.88 -12.40 -6.09
C PHE A 259 -7.46 -13.60 -5.33
N GLU A 260 -7.30 -14.80 -5.90
CA GLU A 260 -7.72 -16.06 -5.26
C GLU A 260 -6.85 -16.37 -4.03
N ALA A 261 -5.54 -16.21 -4.15
CA ALA A 261 -4.57 -16.41 -3.08
C ALA A 261 -3.60 -15.23 -3.01
N PRO A 262 -3.96 -14.16 -2.27
CA PRO A 262 -3.09 -12.99 -2.11
C PRO A 262 -1.72 -13.36 -1.55
N PRO A 263 -0.62 -12.82 -2.11
CA PRO A 263 0.71 -13.03 -1.58
C PRO A 263 0.89 -12.30 -0.25
N SER A 264 1.89 -12.66 0.54
CA SER A 264 2.16 -11.96 1.80
C SER A 264 2.61 -10.51 1.58
N GLU A 265 2.49 -9.66 2.61
CA GLU A 265 3.05 -8.31 2.54
C GLU A 265 4.57 -8.32 2.31
N PHE A 266 5.28 -9.37 2.78
CA PHE A 266 6.70 -9.58 2.50
C PHE A 266 6.97 -9.83 1.02
N SER A 267 6.08 -10.56 0.33
CA SER A 267 6.12 -10.71 -1.12
C SER A 267 5.80 -9.43 -1.88
N LEU A 268 4.90 -8.59 -1.38
CA LEU A 268 4.65 -7.27 -1.97
C LEU A 268 5.86 -6.35 -1.84
N PHE A 269 6.47 -6.33 -0.66
CA PHE A 269 7.61 -5.47 -0.36
C PHE A 269 8.91 -5.91 -1.03
N ASP A 270 9.20 -7.22 -1.06
CA ASP A 270 10.39 -7.79 -1.70
C ASP A 270 10.09 -9.16 -2.36
N PRO A 271 9.46 -9.18 -3.55
CA PRO A 271 9.09 -10.42 -4.24
C PRO A 271 10.29 -11.26 -4.69
N LEU A 272 11.51 -10.71 -4.62
CA LEU A 272 12.73 -11.44 -4.97
C LEU A 272 13.16 -12.37 -3.84
N THR A 273 13.00 -11.92 -2.60
CA THR A 273 13.29 -12.69 -1.39
C THR A 273 12.11 -13.60 -1.04
N PHE A 274 10.89 -13.12 -1.24
CA PHE A 274 9.64 -13.82 -0.96
C PHE A 274 8.81 -13.96 -2.25
N PRO A 275 9.07 -14.96 -3.11
CA PRO A 275 8.31 -15.14 -4.33
C PRO A 275 6.80 -15.25 -4.09
N PRO A 276 5.95 -14.45 -4.75
CA PRO A 276 4.50 -14.38 -4.49
C PRO A 276 3.79 -15.73 -4.52
N GLN A 277 4.14 -16.60 -5.48
CA GLN A 277 3.52 -17.92 -5.63
C GLN A 277 3.88 -18.92 -4.53
N ASP A 278 4.98 -18.69 -3.81
CA ASP A 278 5.51 -19.57 -2.76
C ASP A 278 5.24 -19.02 -1.35
N ASN A 279 4.66 -17.83 -1.24
CA ASN A 279 4.47 -17.10 0.02
C ASN A 279 3.07 -16.46 0.05
N PRO A 280 1.99 -17.25 0.07
CA PRO A 280 0.66 -16.69 0.26
C PRO A 280 0.55 -16.04 1.64
N ALA A 281 -0.28 -15.01 1.76
CA ALA A 281 -0.47 -14.28 3.01
C ALA A 281 -0.96 -15.18 4.16
N SER A 282 -1.69 -16.26 3.84
CA SER A 282 -2.15 -17.28 4.79
C SER A 282 -1.02 -18.03 5.50
N ASP A 283 0.14 -18.13 4.86
CA ASP A 283 1.27 -18.95 5.31
C ASP A 283 2.32 -18.12 6.07
N GLN A 284 2.12 -16.80 6.18
CA GLN A 284 3.04 -15.92 6.86
C GLN A 284 3.19 -16.30 8.34
N GLU A 285 4.41 -16.67 8.74
CA GLU A 285 4.72 -17.06 10.12
C GLU A 285 4.63 -15.82 11.03
N LYS A 286 3.94 -15.99 12.18
CA LYS A 286 3.67 -14.94 13.16
C LYS A 286 4.33 -15.24 14.49
N ILE A 287 4.68 -14.18 15.20
CA ILE A 287 5.24 -14.24 16.55
C ILE A 287 4.21 -13.69 17.54
N ASP A 288 3.68 -14.57 18.40
CA ASP A 288 2.88 -14.14 19.52
C ASP A 288 3.74 -13.42 20.56
N ILE A 289 3.29 -12.24 20.99
CA ILE A 289 3.94 -11.42 22.01
C ILE A 289 3.08 -11.43 23.27
N ASP A 290 3.68 -11.87 24.38
CA ASP A 290 3.00 -11.87 25.68
C ASP A 290 2.66 -10.45 26.14
N LEU A 291 1.40 -10.25 26.55
CA LEU A 291 0.96 -9.00 27.17
C LEU A 291 1.71 -8.78 28.50
N PRO A 292 2.41 -7.64 28.68
CA PRO A 292 3.08 -7.36 29.94
C PRO A 292 2.11 -7.37 31.13
N LYS A 293 2.54 -7.91 32.27
CA LYS A 293 1.70 -7.91 33.49
C LYS A 293 1.24 -6.49 33.85
N GLY A 294 -0.05 -6.37 34.12
CA GLY A 294 -0.73 -5.11 34.47
C GLY A 294 -0.99 -4.18 33.29
N ALA A 295 -0.71 -4.61 32.06
CA ALA A 295 -1.10 -3.89 30.85
C ALA A 295 -2.50 -4.28 30.39
N GLU A 296 -3.13 -3.39 29.66
CA GLU A 296 -4.36 -3.59 28.91
C GLU A 296 -4.01 -3.68 27.43
N LYS A 297 -4.42 -4.77 26.77
CA LYS A 297 -4.18 -4.96 25.34
C LYS A 297 -5.03 -3.95 24.56
N ILE A 298 -4.41 -3.25 23.61
CA ILE A 298 -5.10 -2.45 22.61
C ILE A 298 -5.30 -3.33 21.38
N ASP A 299 -4.20 -3.80 20.78
CA ASP A 299 -4.26 -4.61 19.56
C ASP A 299 -3.02 -5.51 19.40
N SER A 300 -3.13 -6.59 18.61
CA SER A 300 -2.00 -7.45 18.25
C SER A 300 -2.12 -8.05 16.85
N SER A 301 -1.00 -8.17 16.15
CA SER A 301 -0.94 -8.65 14.76
C SER A 301 0.48 -9.13 14.36
N SER A 302 0.67 -9.45 13.08
CA SER A 302 1.94 -9.22 12.36
C SER A 302 2.21 -7.71 12.26
N PHE A 303 3.47 -7.30 12.20
CA PHE A 303 3.78 -5.88 12.04
C PHE A 303 3.80 -5.48 10.56
N GLY A 304 4.30 -6.36 9.70
CA GLY A 304 4.42 -6.17 8.26
C GLY A 304 5.72 -5.45 7.87
N PRO A 305 6.28 -5.76 6.69
CA PRO A 305 7.58 -5.21 6.25
C PRO A 305 7.54 -3.70 6.04
N VAL A 306 6.42 -3.13 5.57
CA VAL A 306 6.28 -1.68 5.37
C VAL A 306 6.36 -0.97 6.71
N ALA A 307 5.71 -1.48 7.76
CA ALA A 307 5.73 -0.88 9.07
C ALA A 307 7.12 -0.99 9.73
N TRP A 308 7.78 -2.14 9.62
CA TRP A 308 9.18 -2.30 10.05
C TRP A 308 10.12 -1.33 9.32
N TYR A 309 9.93 -1.19 8.02
CA TYR A 309 10.75 -0.32 7.19
C TYR A 309 10.56 1.15 7.57
N LEU A 310 9.32 1.63 7.68
CA LEU A 310 9.02 3.00 8.08
C LEU A 310 9.47 3.29 9.51
N LEU A 311 9.32 2.33 10.43
CA LEU A 311 9.86 2.43 11.78
C LEU A 311 11.36 2.73 11.71
N LEU A 312 12.15 1.91 11.01
CA LEU A 312 13.60 2.11 10.94
C LEU A 312 13.96 3.38 10.16
N ALA A 313 13.40 3.57 8.96
CA ALA A 313 13.68 4.69 8.07
C ALA A 313 13.32 6.04 8.70
N SER A 314 12.40 6.08 9.67
CA SER A 314 12.10 7.32 10.40
C SER A 314 13.32 7.94 11.10
N ARG A 315 14.36 7.16 11.42
CA ARG A 315 15.60 7.64 12.10
C ARG A 315 16.90 7.06 11.56
N VAL A 316 16.84 6.03 10.73
CA VAL A 316 18.00 5.33 10.15
C VAL A 316 17.98 5.53 8.63
N GLY A 317 19.14 5.45 7.97
CA GLY A 317 19.22 5.58 6.50
C GLY A 317 18.35 4.53 5.81
N GLU A 318 17.74 4.91 4.68
CA GLU A 318 16.82 4.05 3.93
C GLU A 318 17.47 2.75 3.43
N ASP A 319 18.75 2.80 3.07
CA ASP A 319 19.58 1.67 2.67
C ASP A 319 19.72 0.64 3.80
N GLN A 320 20.06 1.11 5.00
CA GLN A 320 20.19 0.29 6.19
C GLN A 320 18.82 -0.23 6.66
N ALA A 321 17.79 0.61 6.64
CA ALA A 321 16.42 0.22 6.99
C ALA A 321 15.90 -0.86 6.04
N PHE A 322 16.10 -0.70 4.73
CA PHE A 322 15.67 -1.68 3.73
C PHE A 322 16.41 -3.01 3.94
N THR A 323 17.74 -2.97 4.03
CA THR A 323 18.58 -4.17 4.26
C THR A 323 18.17 -4.92 5.53
N ALA A 324 17.86 -4.20 6.61
CA ALA A 324 17.44 -4.78 7.89
C ALA A 324 16.09 -5.54 7.79
N VAL A 325 15.17 -5.08 6.95
CA VAL A 325 13.82 -5.66 6.82
C VAL A 325 13.80 -6.87 5.88
N GLN A 326 14.68 -6.94 4.88
CA GLN A 326 14.71 -8.05 3.91
C GLN A 326 14.92 -9.43 4.54
N GLY A 327 15.52 -9.50 5.72
CA GLY A 327 15.79 -10.75 6.42
C GLY A 327 14.72 -11.18 7.43
N ILE A 328 13.62 -10.45 7.54
CA ILE A 328 12.51 -10.81 8.44
C ILE A 328 11.68 -11.91 7.78
N SER A 329 11.65 -13.10 8.38
CA SER A 329 10.84 -14.22 7.90
C SER A 329 9.58 -14.46 8.75
N SER A 330 9.56 -13.94 9.97
CA SER A 330 8.40 -13.99 10.87
C SER A 330 8.38 -12.77 11.77
N ASP A 331 7.19 -12.30 12.13
CA ASP A 331 7.08 -11.11 12.96
C ASP A 331 5.80 -11.05 13.80
N GLY A 332 5.79 -10.10 14.73
CA GLY A 332 4.69 -9.86 15.65
C GLY A 332 4.66 -8.42 16.13
N PHE A 333 3.47 -7.96 16.43
CA PHE A 333 3.13 -6.63 16.90
C PHE A 333 2.11 -6.75 18.03
N LEU A 334 2.31 -5.98 19.10
CA LEU A 334 1.37 -5.84 20.20
C LEU A 334 1.38 -4.37 20.66
N SER A 335 0.25 -3.69 20.55
CA SER A 335 0.03 -2.41 21.23
C SER A 335 -0.77 -2.61 22.51
N TYR A 336 -0.41 -1.85 23.54
CA TYR A 336 -1.01 -1.98 24.86
C TYR A 336 -0.89 -0.69 25.66
N ARG A 337 -1.80 -0.51 26.61
CA ARG A 337 -1.75 0.55 27.60
C ARG A 337 -1.14 0.03 28.89
N LYS A 338 -0.14 0.73 29.43
CA LYS A 338 0.47 0.41 30.72
C LYS A 338 0.87 1.69 31.44
N ASP A 339 0.48 1.80 32.71
CA ASP A 339 0.78 2.95 33.57
C ASP A 339 0.40 4.31 32.92
N GLY A 340 -0.74 4.32 32.20
CA GLY A 340 -1.25 5.51 31.50
C GLY A 340 -0.52 5.87 30.20
N LYS A 341 0.42 5.03 29.72
CA LYS A 341 1.10 5.20 28.44
C LYS A 341 0.71 4.11 27.45
N VAL A 342 0.58 4.49 26.18
CA VAL A 342 0.48 3.54 25.08
C VAL A 342 1.89 3.09 24.71
N CYS A 343 2.07 1.78 24.57
CA CYS A 343 3.33 1.16 24.19
C CYS A 343 3.09 0.15 23.08
N VAL A 344 4.14 -0.10 22.31
CA VAL A 344 4.23 -1.10 21.27
C VAL A 344 5.36 -2.05 21.61
N SER A 345 5.09 -3.34 21.50
CA SER A 345 6.08 -4.39 21.41
C SER A 345 6.10 -4.92 19.97
N GLY A 346 7.27 -4.94 19.35
CA GLY A 346 7.51 -5.60 18.07
C GLY A 346 8.49 -6.76 18.25
N ALA A 347 8.31 -7.84 17.51
CA ALA A 347 9.23 -8.97 17.47
C ALA A 347 9.45 -9.42 16.03
N ALA A 348 10.68 -9.77 15.68
CA ALA A 348 11.03 -10.27 14.37
C ALA A 348 12.02 -11.42 14.44
N GLY A 349 11.79 -12.46 13.64
CA GLY A 349 12.61 -13.64 13.46
C GLY A 349 13.21 -13.72 12.06
N GLY A 350 14.33 -14.44 11.94
CA GLY A 350 15.06 -14.59 10.68
C GLY A 350 16.37 -15.35 10.89
N LYS A 351 17.24 -15.39 9.87
CA LYS A 351 18.56 -16.02 10.05
C LYS A 351 19.39 -15.21 11.05
N PRO A 352 20.31 -15.83 11.82
CA PRO A 352 21.06 -15.11 12.85
C PRO A 352 21.85 -13.89 12.38
N SER A 353 22.37 -13.91 11.14
CA SER A 353 23.04 -12.74 10.55
C SER A 353 22.08 -11.60 10.23
N GLU A 354 20.88 -11.93 9.74
CA GLU A 354 19.82 -10.98 9.39
C GLU A 354 19.22 -10.35 10.65
N VAL A 355 18.94 -11.15 11.68
CA VAL A 355 18.47 -10.68 12.99
C VAL A 355 19.49 -9.76 13.66
N LYS A 356 20.79 -10.03 13.46
CA LYS A 356 21.86 -9.15 13.96
C LYS A 356 21.82 -7.78 13.27
N GLU A 357 21.61 -7.75 11.96
CA GLU A 357 21.48 -6.51 11.19
C GLU A 357 20.25 -5.71 11.65
N LEU A 358 19.09 -6.37 11.77
CA LEU A 358 17.86 -5.75 12.26
C LEU A 358 18.00 -5.21 13.69
N ARG A 359 18.65 -5.96 14.58
CA ARG A 359 18.95 -5.48 15.94
C ARG A 359 19.81 -4.23 15.91
N SER A 360 20.87 -4.21 15.11
CA SER A 360 21.76 -3.05 14.98
C SER A 360 20.99 -1.81 14.49
N ALA A 361 20.12 -1.98 13.49
CA ALA A 361 19.26 -0.91 12.98
C ALA A 361 18.27 -0.42 14.06
N LEU A 362 17.63 -1.31 14.81
CA LEU A 362 16.71 -0.96 15.90
C LEU A 362 17.42 -0.24 17.06
N GLU A 363 18.64 -0.67 17.42
CA GLU A 363 19.45 0.00 18.45
C GLU A 363 19.84 1.42 18.01
N SER A 364 20.23 1.58 16.74
CA SER A 364 20.51 2.89 16.14
C SER A 364 19.26 3.78 16.10
N TRP A 365 18.12 3.23 15.71
CA TRP A 365 16.82 3.91 15.71
C TRP A 365 16.42 4.36 17.13
N ALA A 366 16.55 3.47 18.12
CA ALA A 366 16.24 3.77 19.51
C ALA A 366 17.15 4.86 20.09
N ALA A 367 18.45 4.82 19.77
CA ALA A 367 19.43 5.80 20.24
C ALA A 367 19.21 7.22 19.67
N LYS A 368 18.62 7.34 18.49
CA LYS A 368 18.25 8.62 17.85
C LYS A 368 16.88 9.14 18.27
N GLY A 369 16.09 8.33 18.97
CA GLY A 369 14.78 8.72 19.50
C GLY A 369 14.81 9.39 20.87
N PRO A 370 13.64 9.69 21.45
CA PRO A 370 13.55 10.22 22.81
C PRO A 370 14.16 9.26 23.85
N SER A 371 14.97 9.81 24.75
CA SER A 371 15.70 9.02 25.75
C SER A 371 14.76 8.17 26.61
N GLY A 372 15.00 6.86 26.62
CA GLY A 372 14.25 5.89 27.42
C GLY A 372 12.86 5.55 26.85
N ALA A 373 12.50 6.05 25.66
CA ALA A 373 11.23 5.70 25.02
C ALA A 373 11.25 4.29 24.43
N ALA A 374 12.42 3.82 23.96
CA ALA A 374 12.57 2.53 23.31
C ALA A 374 13.63 1.63 23.99
N LYS A 375 13.42 0.32 23.93
CA LYS A 375 14.36 -0.71 24.37
C LYS A 375 14.39 -1.86 23.38
N VAL A 376 15.59 -2.27 22.99
CA VAL A 376 15.83 -3.42 22.11
C VAL A 376 16.41 -4.58 22.92
N SER A 377 16.00 -5.80 22.60
CA SER A 377 16.43 -7.04 23.25
C SER A 377 16.27 -8.24 22.31
N GLY A 378 16.37 -9.47 22.83
CA GLY A 378 16.12 -10.70 22.08
C GLY A 378 17.26 -11.71 22.17
N SER A 379 17.32 -12.63 21.19
CA SER A 379 18.25 -13.75 21.09
C SER A 379 19.04 -13.74 19.77
N ALA A 380 19.77 -14.81 19.45
CA ALA A 380 20.46 -14.90 18.16
C ALA A 380 19.49 -14.99 16.96
N ALA A 381 18.30 -15.56 17.13
CA ALA A 381 17.33 -15.83 16.05
C ALA A 381 16.06 -14.97 16.13
N ARG A 382 15.98 -14.07 17.11
CA ARG A 382 14.84 -13.16 17.30
C ARG A 382 15.30 -11.83 17.89
N VAL A 383 14.74 -10.73 17.44
CA VAL A 383 14.88 -9.41 18.07
C VAL A 383 13.52 -8.95 18.58
N ASP A 384 13.53 -8.29 19.74
CA ASP A 384 12.34 -7.73 20.37
C ASP A 384 12.60 -6.24 20.61
N VAL A 385 11.65 -5.39 20.25
CA VAL A 385 11.66 -3.95 20.54
C VAL A 385 10.42 -3.59 21.33
N VAL A 386 10.59 -2.80 22.38
CA VAL A 386 9.48 -2.14 23.07
C VAL A 386 9.68 -0.64 22.93
N SER A 387 8.66 0.07 22.47
CA SER A 387 8.65 1.54 22.43
C SER A 387 7.35 2.08 22.99
N CYS A 388 7.43 3.09 23.85
CA CYS A 388 6.25 3.75 24.41
C CYS A 388 6.11 5.16 23.86
N ASP A 389 4.87 5.65 23.81
CA ASP A 389 4.56 7.02 23.42
C ASP A 389 5.37 7.99 24.31
N PRO A 390 6.31 8.75 23.72
CA PRO A 390 7.12 9.70 24.47
C PRO A 390 6.35 10.97 24.86
N GLY A 391 5.10 11.11 24.39
CA GLY A 391 4.24 12.27 24.58
C GLY A 391 4.33 13.26 23.41
N LYS A 392 3.28 14.08 23.26
CA LYS A 392 3.13 15.04 22.15
C LYS A 392 4.25 16.08 22.03
N ASP A 393 4.93 16.40 23.14
CA ASP A 393 5.97 17.43 23.17
C ASP A 393 7.37 16.87 22.84
N ALA A 394 7.49 15.54 22.68
CA ALA A 394 8.75 14.90 22.32
C ALA A 394 8.97 14.96 20.81
N ALA A 395 10.17 15.36 20.39
CA ALA A 395 10.57 15.30 18.99
C ALA A 395 10.64 13.85 18.52
N ALA A 396 10.15 13.57 17.31
CA ALA A 396 10.15 12.22 16.75
C ALA A 396 11.57 11.68 16.50
N GLY A 397 12.60 12.53 16.41
CA GLY A 397 14.00 12.12 16.17
C GLY A 397 14.34 11.87 14.69
N GLY A 398 13.38 12.11 13.80
CA GLY A 398 13.54 12.10 12.35
C GLY A 398 12.19 12.36 11.66
N LYS A 399 12.04 11.95 10.40
CA LYS A 399 10.88 12.29 9.57
C LYS A 399 10.44 11.10 8.73
N VAL A 400 9.16 11.05 8.40
CA VAL A 400 8.59 10.10 7.43
C VAL A 400 8.21 10.90 6.18
N SER A 401 8.43 10.32 5.00
CA SER A 401 7.98 10.89 3.73
C SER A 401 7.71 9.78 2.72
N GLN A 402 6.88 10.09 1.72
CA GLN A 402 6.52 9.12 0.68
C GLN A 402 7.74 8.66 -0.14
N ASP A 403 8.79 9.48 -0.24
CA ASP A 403 10.04 9.15 -0.93
C ASP A 403 10.70 7.88 -0.38
N MET A 404 10.46 7.55 0.89
CA MET A 404 10.97 6.31 1.50
C MET A 404 10.47 5.06 0.77
N LEU A 405 9.30 5.10 0.12
CA LEU A 405 8.80 3.96 -0.64
C LEU A 405 9.56 3.75 -1.97
N LEU A 406 10.32 4.74 -2.43
CA LEU A 406 10.97 4.70 -3.74
C LEU A 406 12.10 3.67 -3.80
N LEU A 407 12.94 3.56 -2.77
CA LEU A 407 14.04 2.59 -2.78
C LEU A 407 13.54 1.14 -2.93
N PRO A 408 12.65 0.61 -2.04
CA PRO A 408 12.15 -0.75 -2.19
C PRO A 408 11.38 -0.93 -3.51
N ALA A 409 10.55 0.03 -3.90
CA ALA A 409 9.79 -0.05 -5.15
C ALA A 409 10.70 -0.07 -6.39
N ARG A 410 11.67 0.84 -6.51
CA ARG A 410 12.58 0.94 -7.67
C ARG A 410 13.41 -0.32 -7.85
N ARG A 411 13.88 -0.93 -6.75
CA ARG A 411 14.57 -2.21 -6.81
C ARG A 411 13.69 -3.29 -7.45
N THR A 412 12.44 -3.38 -7.01
CA THR A 412 11.48 -4.35 -7.54
C THR A 412 11.12 -4.06 -9.00
N TYR A 413 10.82 -2.81 -9.38
CA TYR A 413 10.53 -2.44 -10.77
C TYR A 413 11.71 -2.70 -11.70
N THR A 414 12.94 -2.48 -11.24
CA THR A 414 14.16 -2.80 -12.01
C THR A 414 14.23 -4.30 -12.28
N PHE A 415 14.00 -5.12 -11.25
CA PHE A 415 13.92 -6.57 -11.42
C PHE A 415 12.83 -6.98 -12.41
N VAL A 416 11.60 -6.49 -12.23
CA VAL A 416 10.45 -6.85 -13.08
C VAL A 416 10.68 -6.45 -14.53
N THR A 417 11.30 -5.29 -14.77
CA THR A 417 11.66 -4.84 -16.12
C THR A 417 12.62 -5.82 -16.81
N ILE A 418 13.66 -6.26 -16.10
CA ILE A 418 14.64 -7.23 -16.62
C ILE A 418 13.99 -8.59 -16.80
N PHE A 419 13.18 -9.03 -15.83
CA PHE A 419 12.44 -10.27 -15.88
C PHE A 419 11.55 -10.33 -17.13
N LYS A 420 10.70 -9.31 -17.32
CA LYS A 420 9.79 -9.19 -18.47
C LYS A 420 10.54 -9.20 -19.79
N ALA A 421 11.60 -8.40 -19.91
CA ALA A 421 12.46 -8.41 -21.10
C ALA A 421 13.10 -9.79 -21.37
N GLY A 422 13.40 -10.55 -20.31
CA GLY A 422 13.85 -11.94 -20.40
C GLY A 422 12.79 -12.87 -20.96
N ILE A 423 11.56 -12.82 -20.43
CA ILE A 423 10.43 -13.62 -20.92
C ILE A 423 10.13 -13.31 -22.39
N GLU A 424 10.10 -12.02 -22.77
CA GLU A 424 9.89 -11.58 -24.16
C GLU A 424 10.98 -12.09 -25.12
N GLN A 425 12.19 -12.37 -24.60
CA GLN A 425 13.30 -12.97 -25.34
C GLN A 425 13.32 -14.51 -25.28
N GLY A 426 12.27 -15.13 -24.74
CA GLY A 426 12.11 -16.58 -24.67
C GLY A 426 12.87 -17.26 -23.53
N LEU A 427 13.28 -16.52 -22.50
CA LEU A 427 13.80 -17.12 -21.27
C LEU A 427 12.67 -17.79 -20.48
N THR A 428 12.99 -18.88 -19.78
CA THR A 428 12.12 -19.43 -18.75
C THR A 428 12.11 -18.53 -17.50
N ASP A 429 11.08 -18.62 -16.66
CA ASP A 429 10.98 -17.90 -15.38
C ASP A 429 12.24 -18.00 -14.53
N LYS A 430 12.87 -19.19 -14.49
CA LYS A 430 14.11 -19.41 -13.72
C LYS A 430 15.29 -18.63 -14.29
N GLN A 431 15.43 -18.59 -15.62
CA GLN A 431 16.50 -17.88 -16.30
C GLN A 431 16.29 -16.36 -16.25
N ALA A 432 15.04 -15.91 -16.38
CA ALA A 432 14.66 -14.50 -16.22
C ALA A 432 14.89 -14.03 -14.77
N THR A 433 14.49 -14.83 -13.78
CA THR A 433 14.77 -14.56 -12.36
C THR A 433 16.27 -14.51 -12.07
N CYS A 434 17.04 -15.47 -12.59
CA CYS A 434 18.50 -15.49 -12.47
C CYS A 434 19.10 -14.20 -13.03
N SER A 435 18.66 -13.78 -14.22
CA SER A 435 19.16 -12.57 -14.88
C SER A 435 18.80 -11.31 -14.09
N GLY A 436 17.55 -11.17 -13.66
CA GLY A 436 17.09 -10.02 -12.88
C GLY A 436 17.85 -9.88 -11.55
N LYS A 437 18.00 -10.97 -10.79
CA LYS A 437 18.76 -10.97 -9.53
C LYS A 437 20.23 -10.64 -9.76
N GLY A 438 20.88 -11.32 -10.71
CA GLY A 438 22.29 -11.10 -10.99
C GLY A 438 22.59 -9.68 -11.49
N VAL A 439 21.66 -9.02 -12.18
CA VAL A 439 21.83 -7.63 -12.60
C VAL A 439 21.68 -6.67 -11.42
N LEU A 440 20.73 -6.89 -10.52
CA LEU A 440 20.61 -6.07 -9.31
C LEU A 440 21.88 -6.15 -8.44
N ASP A 441 22.51 -7.32 -8.37
CA ASP A 441 23.76 -7.52 -7.61
C ASP A 441 24.96 -6.73 -8.18
N LEU A 442 24.84 -6.13 -9.38
CA LEU A 442 25.85 -5.26 -9.96
C LEU A 442 25.80 -3.81 -9.45
N PHE A 443 24.74 -3.43 -8.74
CA PHE A 443 24.46 -2.05 -8.36
C PHE A 443 24.29 -1.92 -6.84
N THR A 444 24.73 -0.77 -6.30
CA THR A 444 24.41 -0.42 -4.91
C THR A 444 22.95 0.02 -4.79
N LEU A 445 22.40 -0.01 -3.57
CA LEU A 445 21.05 0.52 -3.31
C LEU A 445 20.96 2.01 -3.69
N ASP A 446 22.00 2.81 -3.44
CA ASP A 446 22.06 4.21 -3.87
C ASP A 446 21.96 4.37 -5.39
N GLN A 447 22.63 3.51 -6.16
CA GLN A 447 22.54 3.52 -7.63
C GLN A 447 21.14 3.12 -8.12
N ILE A 448 20.50 2.16 -7.46
CA ILE A 448 19.12 1.75 -7.78
C ILE A 448 18.12 2.86 -7.39
N ALA A 449 18.39 3.58 -6.31
CA ALA A 449 17.55 4.67 -5.83
C ALA A 449 17.73 5.96 -6.63
N ASP A 450 18.79 6.13 -7.42
CA ASP A 450 19.01 7.36 -8.19
C ASP A 450 18.25 7.32 -9.54
N PRO A 451 17.24 8.20 -9.75
CA PRO A 451 16.46 8.21 -10.99
C PRO A 451 17.26 8.68 -12.21
N GLU A 452 18.41 9.32 -12.01
CA GLU A 452 19.31 9.77 -13.08
C GLU A 452 20.46 8.79 -13.33
N PHE A 453 20.51 7.68 -12.58
CA PHE A 453 21.59 6.72 -12.68
C PHE A 453 21.64 6.07 -14.07
N MET A 454 22.83 6.13 -14.67
CA MET A 454 23.13 5.51 -15.95
C MET A 454 24.28 4.52 -15.79
N PRO A 455 24.09 3.22 -16.11
CA PRO A 455 25.15 2.23 -16.02
C PRO A 455 26.35 2.59 -16.90
N SER A 456 27.56 2.50 -16.35
CA SER A 456 28.80 2.68 -17.11
C SER A 456 28.96 1.62 -18.21
N ALA A 457 29.84 1.87 -19.18
CA ALA A 457 30.14 0.88 -20.24
C ALA A 457 30.71 -0.45 -19.68
N GLU A 458 31.33 -0.43 -18.51
CA GLU A 458 31.74 -1.65 -17.80
C GLU A 458 30.54 -2.39 -17.21
N GLN A 459 29.66 -1.68 -16.50
CA GLN A 459 28.43 -2.27 -15.95
C GLN A 459 27.51 -2.81 -17.06
N GLN A 460 27.37 -2.12 -18.19
CA GLN A 460 26.61 -2.62 -19.34
C GLN A 460 27.16 -3.96 -19.88
N ARG A 461 28.49 -4.11 -19.90
CA ARG A 461 29.13 -5.38 -20.26
C ARG A 461 28.86 -6.46 -19.22
N ALA A 462 28.93 -6.12 -17.94
CA ALA A 462 28.61 -7.05 -16.85
C ALA A 462 27.13 -7.52 -16.90
N ILE A 463 26.18 -6.62 -17.18
CA ILE A 463 24.76 -6.96 -17.38
C ILE A 463 24.61 -8.02 -18.49
N THR A 464 25.30 -7.81 -19.61
CA THR A 464 25.27 -8.76 -20.74
C THR A 464 25.86 -10.12 -20.35
N GLN A 465 26.93 -10.13 -19.56
CA GLN A 465 27.56 -11.36 -19.06
C GLN A 465 26.65 -12.13 -18.10
N VAL A 466 25.98 -11.43 -17.17
CA VAL A 466 24.99 -12.02 -16.27
C VAL A 466 23.88 -12.68 -17.07
N ALA A 467 23.26 -11.96 -18.00
CA ALA A 467 22.17 -12.47 -18.82
C ALA A 467 22.59 -13.69 -19.65
N ALA A 468 23.84 -13.73 -20.14
CA ALA A 468 24.38 -14.88 -20.86
C ALA A 468 24.63 -16.10 -19.93
N SER A 469 25.07 -15.86 -18.69
CA SER A 469 25.33 -16.93 -17.72
C SER A 469 24.07 -17.64 -17.21
N CYS A 470 22.93 -16.95 -17.28
CA CYS A 470 21.63 -17.47 -16.88
C CYS A 470 20.87 -18.18 -18.01
N ARG A 471 21.42 -18.27 -19.23
CA ARG A 471 20.78 -18.91 -20.40
C ARG A 471 21.08 -20.38 -20.52
#